data_AF-A0A9E4I320-F1
#
_entry.id   AF-A0A9E4I320-F1
#
_cell.length_a   1.000
_cell.length_b   1.000
_cell.length_c   1.000
_cell.angle_alpha   90.00
_cell.angle_beta   90.00
_cell.angle_gamma   90.00
#
_symmetry.space_group_name_H-M   'P 1'
#
loop_
_entity.id
_entity.type
_entity.pdbx_description
1 polymer ?
#
loop_
_entity_poly.entity_id
_entity_poly.type
_entity_poly.pdbx_seq_one_letter_code
_entity_poly.pdbx_strand_id
1 'polypeptide(L)'
;MLPMKSGSPPRAFTAIIPREDFTINEIMEQAETANVTGHRPLRPGVRVHVCLHCVANKPPNPGRYRMLLETRSGRRRLFRPGDPCHPGRAAGEHMPKRHEIPIGHGELLDWYVAEYVPRTGADTLDPILALRGLGKGLWANEAADDYVQRQRSGWQ
;
A
#
# COMPACT_ATOMS: atom_id res chain seq x y z
N MET A 1 25.75 -12.18 4.08
CA MET A 1 24.52 -12.96 4.38
C MET A 1 23.99 -12.43 5.71
N LEU A 2 23.09 -11.43 5.66
CA LEU A 2 22.57 -10.72 6.84
C LEU A 2 21.14 -11.23 7.13
N PRO A 3 20.79 -11.54 8.39
CA PRO A 3 19.46 -12.04 8.72
C PRO A 3 18.43 -10.90 8.65
N MET A 4 17.34 -11.15 7.91
CA MET A 4 16.15 -10.31 7.90
C MET A 4 15.54 -10.26 9.29
N LYS A 5 15.50 -9.06 9.89
CA LYS A 5 14.78 -8.82 11.13
C LYS A 5 13.28 -8.78 10.82
N SER A 6 12.57 -9.85 11.14
CA SER A 6 11.11 -9.88 11.19
C SER A 6 10.63 -8.89 12.26
N GLY A 7 9.96 -7.81 11.84
CA GLY A 7 9.33 -6.85 12.74
C GLY A 7 8.10 -7.47 13.40
N SER A 8 8.25 -7.98 14.62
CA SER A 8 7.09 -8.45 15.39
C SER A 8 6.12 -7.30 15.68
N PRO A 9 4.80 -7.53 15.57
CA PRO A 9 3.78 -6.54 15.93
C PRO A 9 3.84 -6.18 17.43
N PRO A 10 3.32 -5.00 17.84
CA PRO A 10 3.32 -4.58 19.23
C PRO A 10 2.64 -5.60 20.15
N ARG A 11 3.20 -5.72 21.36
CA ARG A 11 2.93 -6.72 22.42
C ARG A 11 1.48 -6.70 22.92
N ALA A 12 0.55 -7.23 22.12
CA ALA A 12 -0.76 -7.68 22.57
C ALA A 12 -1.28 -8.92 21.80
N PHE A 13 -0.51 -9.47 20.88
CA PHE A 13 -0.84 -10.69 20.14
C PHE A 13 0.10 -11.82 20.55
N THR A 14 -0.33 -12.60 21.55
CA THR A 14 0.37 -13.81 22.00
C THR A 14 0.48 -14.82 20.85
N ALA A 15 1.67 -15.40 20.72
CA ALA A 15 2.07 -16.54 19.87
C ALA A 15 0.94 -17.35 19.21
N ILE A 16 0.58 -16.99 17.99
CA ILE A 16 -0.22 -17.80 17.07
C ILE A 16 0.42 -17.60 15.70
N ILE A 17 0.58 -18.66 14.91
CA ILE A 17 0.91 -18.60 13.48
C ILE A 17 0.22 -17.36 12.88
N PRO A 18 0.92 -16.44 12.18
CA PRO A 18 0.30 -15.23 11.67
C PRO A 18 -0.90 -15.63 10.81
N ARG A 19 -2.11 -15.35 11.32
CA ARG A 19 -3.34 -15.71 10.62
C ARG A 19 -3.45 -14.83 9.39
N GLU A 20 -3.64 -15.46 8.23
CA GLU A 20 -3.66 -14.76 6.95
C GLU A 20 -4.92 -13.90 6.76
N ASP A 21 -6.03 -14.31 7.37
CA ASP A 21 -7.32 -13.63 7.33
C ASP A 21 -8.18 -13.91 8.57
N PHE A 22 -9.23 -13.09 8.73
CA PHE A 22 -10.16 -13.10 9.85
C PHE A 22 -11.59 -13.12 9.34
N THR A 23 -12.49 -13.75 10.08
CA THR A 23 -13.92 -13.69 9.80
C THR A 23 -14.48 -12.30 10.10
N ILE A 24 -15.60 -11.94 9.47
CA ILE A 24 -16.31 -10.68 9.76
C ILE A 24 -16.64 -10.57 11.24
N ASN A 25 -17.06 -11.67 11.89
CA ASN A 25 -17.42 -11.66 13.29
C ASN A 25 -16.20 -11.41 14.20
N GLU A 26 -15.06 -12.03 13.93
CA GLU A 26 -13.80 -11.76 14.67
C GLU A 26 -13.41 -10.28 14.57
N ILE A 27 -13.54 -9.68 13.38
CA ILE A 27 -13.25 -8.25 13.18
C ILE A 27 -14.21 -7.36 13.99
N MET A 28 -15.50 -7.69 13.99
CA MET A 28 -16.51 -6.94 14.73
C MET A 28 -16.31 -7.06 16.25
N GLU A 29 -16.03 -8.27 16.74
CA GLU A 29 -15.75 -8.55 18.15
C GLU A 29 -14.49 -7.82 18.63
N GLN A 30 -13.43 -7.82 17.82
CA GLN A 30 -12.22 -7.08 18.13
C GLN A 30 -12.46 -5.56 18.15
N ALA A 31 -13.23 -5.03 17.20
CA ALA A 31 -13.56 -3.61 17.15
C ALA A 31 -14.40 -3.17 18.36
N GLU A 32 -15.31 -4.03 18.83
CA GLU A 32 -16.12 -3.79 20.01
C GLU A 32 -15.30 -3.86 21.30
N THR A 33 -14.41 -4.86 21.40
CA THR A 33 -13.49 -5.02 22.53
C THR A 33 -12.55 -3.82 22.67
N ALA A 34 -11.96 -3.38 21.55
CA ALA A 34 -11.07 -2.23 21.49
C ALA A 34 -11.79 -0.87 21.69
N ASN A 35 -13.13 -0.84 21.69
CA ASN A 35 -13.95 0.36 21.90
C ASN A 35 -13.53 1.57 21.03
N VAL A 36 -13.14 1.29 19.78
CA VAL A 36 -12.49 2.27 18.88
C VAL A 36 -13.39 3.47 18.60
N THR A 37 -14.71 3.30 18.59
CA THR A 37 -15.68 4.37 18.32
C THR A 37 -16.18 5.10 19.56
N GLY A 38 -15.71 4.72 20.77
CA GLY A 38 -16.17 5.30 22.04
C GLY A 38 -17.64 5.00 22.38
N HIS A 39 -18.28 4.11 21.63
CA HIS A 39 -19.69 3.74 21.77
C HIS A 39 -19.83 2.22 21.82
N ARG A 40 -20.57 1.72 22.81
CA ARG A 40 -21.08 0.35 22.86
C ARG A 40 -22.61 0.37 22.94
N PRO A 41 -23.32 -0.44 22.14
CA PRO A 41 -22.79 -1.32 21.10
C PRO A 41 -22.22 -0.56 19.90
N LEU A 42 -21.41 -1.22 19.07
CA LEU A 42 -20.94 -0.65 17.81
C LEU A 42 -22.12 -0.20 16.93
N ARG A 43 -21.96 0.94 16.25
CA ARG A 43 -22.99 1.41 15.32
C ARG A 43 -23.21 0.38 14.21
N PRO A 44 -24.47 0.08 13.80
CA PRO A 44 -24.76 -0.93 12.77
C PRO A 44 -24.00 -0.70 11.45
N GLY A 45 -23.71 0.55 11.11
CA GLY A 45 -22.95 0.92 9.92
C GLY A 45 -21.54 0.31 9.86
N VAL A 46 -20.89 0.06 11.00
CA VAL A 46 -19.53 -0.53 11.05
C VAL A 46 -19.50 -1.87 10.32
N ARG A 47 -20.53 -2.70 10.50
CA ARG A 47 -20.63 -4.00 9.82
C ARG A 47 -20.70 -3.85 8.30
N VAL A 48 -21.40 -2.82 7.81
CA VAL A 48 -21.50 -2.53 6.37
C VAL A 48 -20.14 -2.14 5.80
N HIS A 49 -19.30 -1.42 6.56
CA HIS A 49 -17.93 -1.12 6.17
C HIS A 49 -17.08 -2.39 6.02
N VAL A 50 -17.16 -3.31 6.99
CA VAL A 50 -16.42 -4.58 6.95
C VAL A 50 -16.91 -5.51 5.83
N CYS A 51 -18.21 -5.53 5.56
CA CYS A 51 -18.81 -6.40 4.56
C CYS A 51 -18.69 -5.89 3.11
N LEU A 52 -18.68 -4.56 2.92
CA LEU A 52 -18.90 -3.94 1.62
C LEU A 52 -18.07 -2.68 1.38
N HIS A 53 -18.21 -1.62 2.20
CA HIS A 53 -17.65 -0.31 1.82
C HIS A 53 -16.12 -0.30 1.78
N CYS A 54 -15.44 -1.12 2.60
CA CYS A 54 -13.99 -1.19 2.67
C CYS A 54 -13.39 -2.32 1.83
N VAL A 55 -14.21 -3.17 1.21
CA VAL A 55 -13.76 -4.40 0.53
C VAL A 55 -13.34 -4.10 -0.91
N ALA A 56 -12.04 -4.19 -1.18
CA ALA A 56 -11.40 -3.74 -2.42
C ALA A 56 -11.83 -4.51 -3.66
N ASN A 57 -12.04 -5.84 -3.55
CA ASN A 57 -12.43 -6.71 -4.66
C ASN A 57 -13.95 -6.81 -4.88
N LYS A 58 -14.75 -5.99 -4.17
CA LYS A 58 -16.20 -5.86 -4.40
C LYS A 58 -16.52 -4.62 -5.23
N PRO A 59 -17.66 -4.60 -5.95
CA PRO A 59 -18.12 -3.38 -6.59
C PRO A 59 -18.30 -2.24 -5.55
N PRO A 60 -18.05 -0.98 -5.91
CA PRO A 60 -18.31 0.17 -5.06
C PRO A 60 -19.80 0.33 -4.79
N ASN A 61 -20.15 0.66 -3.56
CA ASN A 61 -21.54 0.96 -3.17
C ASN A 61 -21.56 1.65 -1.81
N PRO A 62 -21.85 2.97 -1.69
CA PRO A 62 -21.31 4.04 -2.53
C PRO A 62 -19.82 4.30 -2.26
N GLY A 63 -19.29 3.80 -1.12
CA GLY A 63 -17.90 3.99 -0.71
C GLY A 63 -16.90 3.35 -1.68
N ARG A 64 -15.78 4.03 -1.90
CA ARG A 64 -14.68 3.59 -2.79
C ARG A 64 -13.46 3.07 -2.04
N TYR A 65 -13.54 2.92 -0.73
CA TYR A 65 -12.42 2.46 0.10
C TYR A 65 -11.93 1.07 -0.29
N ARG A 66 -10.65 0.81 -0.03
CA ARG A 66 -9.98 -0.46 -0.30
C ARG A 66 -9.04 -0.81 0.84
N MET A 67 -9.59 -0.89 2.06
CA MET A 67 -8.83 -1.21 3.28
C MET A 67 -8.82 -2.71 3.58
N LEU A 68 -9.83 -3.45 3.09
CA LEU A 68 -9.98 -4.88 3.28
C LEU A 68 -10.00 -5.61 1.93
N LEU A 69 -9.55 -6.86 1.93
CA LEU A 69 -9.69 -7.78 0.80
C LEU A 69 -10.50 -8.99 1.26
N GLU A 70 -11.51 -9.38 0.50
CA GLU A 70 -12.20 -10.66 0.69
C GLU A 70 -11.36 -11.79 0.09
N THR A 71 -10.84 -12.66 0.96
CA THR A 71 -10.04 -13.84 0.59
C THR A 71 -10.94 -15.04 0.27
N ARG A 72 -11.99 -15.23 1.07
CA ARG A 72 -13.06 -16.21 0.92
C ARG A 72 -14.36 -15.60 1.44
N SER A 73 -15.50 -16.16 1.06
CA SER A 73 -16.81 -15.79 1.64
C SER A 73 -16.73 -15.64 3.17
N GLY A 74 -17.04 -14.44 3.66
CA GLY A 74 -17.01 -14.10 5.08
C GLY A 74 -15.63 -13.88 5.73
N ARG A 75 -14.51 -14.07 5.01
CA ARG A 75 -13.13 -13.87 5.50
C ARG A 75 -12.42 -12.71 4.82
N ARG A 76 -11.77 -11.86 5.63
CA ARG A 76 -11.23 -10.54 5.31
C ARG A 76 -9.79 -10.48 5.80
N ARG A 77 -8.93 -9.87 5.00
CA ARG A 77 -7.59 -9.44 5.44
C ARG A 77 -7.38 -7.98 5.10
N LEU A 78 -6.35 -7.37 5.67
CA LEU A 78 -5.93 -6.03 5.26
C LEU A 78 -5.53 -6.03 3.78
N PHE A 79 -5.97 -5.01 3.05
CA PHE A 79 -5.56 -4.78 1.68
C PHE A 79 -4.06 -4.44 1.64
N ARG A 80 -3.34 -4.99 0.68
CA ARG A 80 -1.92 -4.74 0.44
C ARG A 80 -1.77 -4.07 -0.93
N PRO A 81 -0.85 -3.10 -1.09
CA PRO A 81 -0.52 -2.56 -2.41
C PRO A 81 -0.16 -3.70 -3.38
N GLY A 82 -0.85 -3.74 -4.52
CA GLY A 82 -0.73 -4.82 -5.52
C GLY A 82 -1.84 -5.88 -5.45
N ASP A 83 -2.66 -5.89 -4.40
CA ASP A 83 -3.81 -6.80 -4.34
C ASP A 83 -4.86 -6.51 -5.44
N PRO A 84 -5.63 -7.55 -5.84
CA PRO A 84 -6.75 -7.37 -6.74
C PRO A 84 -7.74 -6.33 -6.19
N CYS A 85 -8.06 -5.35 -7.03
CA CYS A 85 -8.97 -4.26 -6.69
C CYS A 85 -9.98 -4.09 -7.83
N HIS A 86 -11.24 -3.87 -7.48
CA HIS A 86 -12.27 -3.55 -8.46
C HIS A 86 -11.95 -2.20 -9.13
N PRO A 87 -12.05 -2.06 -10.46
CA PRO A 87 -11.69 -0.82 -11.16
C PRO A 87 -12.34 0.45 -10.59
N GLY A 88 -13.61 0.36 -10.20
CA GLY A 88 -14.34 1.47 -9.56
C GLY A 88 -13.75 1.97 -8.22
N ARG A 89 -12.86 1.21 -7.58
CA ARG A 89 -12.18 1.53 -6.31
C ARG A 89 -10.69 1.87 -6.47
N ALA A 90 -10.15 1.84 -7.69
CA ALA A 90 -8.71 2.02 -7.92
C ALA A 90 -8.14 3.33 -7.34
N ALA A 91 -8.93 4.42 -7.41
CA ALA A 91 -8.57 5.73 -6.85
C ALA A 91 -8.99 5.93 -5.38
N GLY A 92 -9.54 4.91 -4.73
CA GLY A 92 -9.99 5.00 -3.33
C GLY A 92 -8.84 4.97 -2.33
N GLU A 93 -9.09 5.46 -1.12
CA GLU A 93 -8.16 5.35 -0.01
C GLU A 93 -8.06 3.88 0.45
N HIS A 94 -6.83 3.38 0.60
CA HIS A 94 -6.55 2.05 1.15
C HIS A 94 -6.06 2.07 2.60
N MET A 95 -5.80 3.26 3.13
CA MET A 95 -5.40 3.47 4.53
C MET A 95 -6.11 4.72 5.08
N PRO A 96 -6.52 4.71 6.35
CA PRO A 96 -7.01 5.92 7.02
C PRO A 96 -5.87 6.91 7.26
N LYS A 97 -6.21 8.19 7.39
CA LYS A 97 -5.26 9.24 7.78
C LYS A 97 -4.96 9.14 9.28
N ARG A 98 -3.77 9.59 9.68
CA ARG A 98 -3.32 9.50 11.08
C ARG A 98 -4.27 10.16 12.08
N HIS A 99 -4.94 11.24 11.69
CA HIS A 99 -5.90 11.95 12.54
C HIS A 99 -7.32 11.34 12.54
N GLU A 100 -7.61 10.40 11.63
CA GLU A 100 -8.88 9.67 11.58
C GLU A 100 -8.86 8.45 12.51
N ILE A 101 -7.68 8.07 12.99
CA ILE A 101 -7.47 6.96 13.92
C ILE A 101 -7.52 7.50 15.36
N PRO A 102 -8.23 6.83 16.30
CA PRO A 102 -8.22 7.23 17.69
C PRO A 102 -6.81 7.20 18.32
N ILE A 103 -6.61 8.08 19.28
CA ILE A 103 -5.34 8.21 20.02
C ILE A 103 -4.98 6.85 20.64
N GLY A 104 -3.72 6.45 20.50
CA GLY A 104 -3.20 5.17 20.98
C GLY A 104 -3.13 4.05 19.92
N HIS A 105 -3.79 4.21 18.77
CA HIS A 105 -3.74 3.22 17.69
C HIS A 105 -2.81 3.60 16.52
N GLY A 106 -2.07 4.70 16.64
CA GLY A 106 -1.13 5.15 15.60
C GLY A 106 -0.06 4.11 15.25
N GLU A 107 0.38 3.32 16.24
CA GLU A 107 1.36 2.25 16.05
C GLU A 107 0.89 1.16 15.07
N LEU A 108 -0.42 0.91 14.98
CA LEU A 108 -0.99 -0.06 14.04
C LEU A 108 -0.85 0.43 12.60
N LEU A 109 -1.01 1.73 12.37
CA LEU A 109 -0.79 2.35 11.06
C LEU A 109 0.70 2.33 10.72
N ASP A 110 1.56 2.66 11.68
CA ASP A 110 3.02 2.63 11.51
C ASP A 110 3.50 1.19 11.17
N TRP A 111 2.96 0.16 11.84
CA TRP A 111 3.19 -1.25 11.50
C TRP A 111 2.72 -1.61 10.10
N TYR A 112 1.49 -1.22 9.72
CA TYR A 112 0.96 -1.51 8.38
C TYR A 112 1.83 -0.92 7.28
N VAL A 113 2.28 0.34 7.46
CA VAL A 113 3.17 1.01 6.51
C VAL A 113 4.52 0.30 6.44
N ALA A 114 5.10 -0.08 7.57
CA ALA A 114 6.39 -0.76 7.60
C ALA A 114 6.35 -2.15 6.93
N GLU A 115 5.25 -2.89 7.10
CA GLU A 115 5.13 -4.28 6.65
C GLU A 115 4.65 -4.40 5.20
N TYR A 116 3.65 -3.60 4.80
CA TYR A 116 2.94 -3.82 3.53
C TYR A 116 3.11 -2.71 2.52
N VAL A 117 3.41 -1.49 2.93
CA VAL A 117 3.57 -0.39 1.99
C VAL A 117 5.01 -0.45 1.48
N PRO A 118 5.25 -0.71 0.18
CA PRO A 118 6.58 -0.66 -0.35
C PRO A 118 7.13 0.74 -0.07
N ARG A 119 8.38 0.82 0.41
CA ARG A 119 9.11 2.07 0.42
C ARG A 119 9.30 2.46 -1.05
N THR A 120 8.35 3.20 -1.60
CA THR A 120 8.54 3.85 -2.90
C THR A 120 9.79 4.69 -2.71
N GLY A 121 10.88 4.28 -3.35
CA GLY A 121 12.15 4.94 -3.20
C GLY A 121 12.02 6.35 -3.75
N ALA A 122 11.76 7.31 -2.85
CA ALA A 122 12.27 8.66 -3.02
C ALA A 122 13.81 8.66 -3.12
N ASP A 123 14.46 7.56 -2.74
CA ASP A 123 15.88 7.25 -2.99
C ASP A 123 16.17 6.60 -4.36
N THR A 124 15.18 6.39 -5.23
CA THR A 124 15.38 5.78 -6.56
C THR A 124 15.08 6.74 -7.71
N LEU A 125 15.54 7.98 -7.63
CA LEU A 125 16.14 8.54 -8.85
C LEU A 125 17.45 7.79 -9.02
N ASP A 126 17.42 6.71 -9.80
CA ASP A 126 18.64 6.02 -10.22
C ASP A 126 19.62 7.11 -10.68
N PRO A 127 20.80 7.24 -10.06
CA PRO A 127 21.77 8.28 -10.39
C PRO A 127 22.04 8.35 -11.89
N ILE A 128 21.98 7.21 -12.61
CA ILE A 128 22.14 7.15 -14.06
C ILE A 128 20.93 7.76 -14.78
N LEU A 129 19.71 7.47 -14.33
CA LEU A 129 18.50 8.07 -14.91
C LEU A 129 18.36 9.56 -14.58
N ALA A 130 18.89 10.01 -13.44
CA ALA A 130 18.97 11.42 -13.08
C ALA A 130 19.89 12.22 -14.04
N LEU A 131 20.85 11.56 -14.70
CA LEU A 131 21.71 12.15 -15.73
C LEU A 131 21.04 12.17 -17.12
N ARG A 132 19.80 11.69 -17.27
CA ARG A 132 19.09 11.70 -18.55
C ARG A 132 18.88 13.14 -19.02
N GLY A 133 19.53 13.48 -20.14
CA GLY A 133 19.42 14.81 -20.76
C GLY A 133 20.62 15.73 -20.53
N LEU A 134 21.58 15.34 -19.68
CA LEU A 134 22.80 16.13 -19.40
C LEU A 134 23.67 16.34 -20.65
N GLY A 135 23.57 15.46 -21.64
CA GLY A 135 24.27 15.60 -22.93
C GLY A 135 23.66 16.61 -23.89
N LYS A 136 22.40 17.04 -23.72
CA LYS A 136 21.70 17.85 -24.76
C LYS A 136 22.43 19.15 -25.12
N GLY A 137 23.09 19.79 -24.14
CA GLY A 137 23.89 20.99 -24.38
C GLY A 137 25.22 20.73 -25.06
N LEU A 138 25.86 19.58 -24.81
CA LEU A 138 27.11 19.16 -25.43
C LEU A 138 26.93 18.88 -26.93
N TRP A 139 25.79 18.30 -27.30
CA TRP A 139 25.46 17.93 -28.68
C TRP A 139 24.66 19.00 -29.43
N ALA A 140 24.42 20.18 -28.84
CA ALA A 140 23.53 21.19 -29.42
C ALA A 140 24.02 21.76 -30.75
N ASN A 141 25.33 21.74 -31.00
CA ASN A 141 25.98 22.32 -32.17
C ASN A 141 26.55 21.27 -33.13
N GLU A 142 26.23 19.99 -32.93
CA GLU A 142 26.72 18.90 -33.77
C GLU A 142 25.55 18.14 -34.37
N ALA A 143 25.48 18.10 -35.71
CA ALA A 143 24.52 17.25 -36.39
C ALA A 143 24.94 15.78 -36.24
N ALA A 144 23.96 14.91 -35.96
CA ALA A 144 24.22 13.50 -35.72
C ALA A 144 24.93 12.81 -36.90
N ASP A 145 24.61 13.23 -38.13
CA ASP A 145 25.19 12.68 -39.35
C ASP A 145 26.68 13.03 -39.49
N ASP A 146 27.07 14.27 -39.16
CA ASP A 146 28.46 14.72 -39.19
C ASP A 146 29.33 13.96 -38.18
N TYR A 147 28.77 13.68 -37.00
CA TYR A 147 29.42 12.87 -35.97
C TYR A 147 29.68 11.44 -36.47
N VAL A 148 28.66 10.79 -37.02
CA VAL A 148 28.75 9.41 -37.53
C VAL A 148 29.76 9.32 -38.69
N GLN A 149 29.75 10.30 -39.58
CA GLN A 149 30.68 10.37 -40.71
C GLN A 149 32.13 10.51 -40.24
N ARG A 150 32.39 11.36 -39.22
CA ARG A 150 33.71 11.49 -38.58
C ARG A 150 34.15 10.21 -37.88
N GLN A 151 33.24 9.49 -37.21
CA GLN A 151 33.60 8.22 -36.56
C GLN A 151 33.93 7.11 -37.57
N ARG A 152 33.31 7.15 -38.76
CA ARG A 152 33.51 6.15 -39.81
C ARG A 152 34.67 6.45 -40.76
N SER A 153 35.21 7.67 -40.75
CA SER A 153 36.29 8.07 -41.67
C SER A 153 37.61 7.31 -41.45
N GLY A 154 37.82 6.73 -40.26
CA GLY A 154 39.00 5.91 -39.93
C GLY A 154 38.82 4.40 -40.13
N TRP A 155 37.70 3.96 -40.71
CA TRP A 155 37.37 2.54 -40.93
C TRP A 155 37.46 2.14 -42.41
N GLN A 156 38.21 2.92 -43.22
CA GLN A 156 38.60 2.58 -44.59
C GLN A 156 40.01 2.01 -44.63
#